data_AF-M7CXA5-F1
#
_entry.id   AF-M7CXA5-F1
#
_cell.length_a   1.000
_cell.length_b   1.000
_cell.length_c   1.000
_cell.angle_alpha   90.00
_cell.angle_beta   90.00
_cell.angle_gamma   90.00
#
_symmetry.space_group_name_H-M   'P 1'
#
loop_
_entity.id
_entity.type
_entity.pdbx_description
1 polymer ?
#
loop_
_entity_poly.entity_id
_entity_poly.type
_entity_poly.pdbx_seq_one_letter_code
_entity_poly.pdbx_strand_id
1 'polypeptide(L)'
;MQVQNTIESKLKAAFEGPFLWVENESHMHSVPPNSETHFKVTLVSPEFEGQMKVKRHQAIYKVLAEELAGPVHALALHLYTPEEWDAAGQASPASPNCMGGSKGDPAMAMKTGQGEHS
;
A
#
# COMPACT_ATOMS: atom_id res chain seq x y z
N MET A 1 -13.23 18.84 6.04
CA MET A 1 -12.07 18.11 6.59
C MET A 1 -12.29 16.65 6.25
N GLN A 2 -11.38 16.02 5.52
CA GLN A 2 -11.50 14.61 5.10
C GLN A 2 -10.51 13.80 5.91
N VAL A 3 -10.95 12.71 6.56
CA VAL A 3 -10.12 11.84 7.41
C VAL A 3 -8.87 11.36 6.64
N GLN A 4 -9.01 11.09 5.34
CA GLN A 4 -7.91 10.77 4.43
C GLN A 4 -6.74 11.78 4.48
N ASN A 5 -7.02 13.08 4.42
CA ASN A 5 -5.97 14.12 4.42
C ASN A 5 -5.22 14.18 5.75
N THR A 6 -5.93 13.93 6.86
CA THR A 6 -5.33 13.86 8.19
C THR A 6 -4.38 12.68 8.28
N ILE A 7 -4.82 11.50 7.82
CA ILE A 7 -3.99 10.29 7.77
C ILE A 7 -2.74 10.54 6.92
N GLU A 8 -2.91 11.07 5.70
CA GLU A 8 -1.79 11.35 4.80
C GLU A 8 -0.78 12.30 5.44
N SER A 9 -1.26 13.40 6.04
CA SER A 9 -0.37 14.38 6.68
C SER A 9 0.38 13.81 7.88
N LYS A 10 -0.29 13.03 8.75
CA LYS A 10 0.34 12.38 9.91
C LYS A 10 1.39 11.36 9.48
N LEU A 11 1.08 10.54 8.47
CA LEU A 11 2.00 9.54 7.94
C LEU A 11 3.21 10.18 7.27
N LYS A 12 2.99 11.22 6.47
CA LYS A 12 4.07 11.97 5.81
C LYS A 12 4.98 12.69 6.81
N ALA A 13 4.45 13.09 7.96
CA ALA A 13 5.23 13.70 9.03
C ALA A 13 5.98 12.66 9.89
N ALA A 14 5.45 11.44 10.02
CA ALA A 14 6.03 10.39 10.86
C ALA A 14 6.98 9.44 10.11
N PHE A 15 6.79 9.29 8.80
CA PHE A 15 7.57 8.41 7.94
C PHE A 15 7.96 9.15 6.67
N GLU A 16 9.26 9.14 6.37
CA GLU A 16 9.75 9.67 5.11
C GLU A 16 9.85 8.52 4.10
N GLY A 17 9.31 8.73 2.91
CA GLY A 17 9.21 7.68 1.90
C GLY A 17 9.04 8.24 0.50
N PRO A 18 9.56 7.55 -0.53
CA PRO A 18 9.38 7.96 -1.91
C PRO A 18 7.92 7.86 -2.38
N PHE A 19 7.08 7.08 -1.70
CA PHE A 19 5.69 6.87 -2.10
C PHE A 19 4.76 6.71 -0.90
N LEU A 20 3.69 7.51 -0.87
CA LEU A 20 2.59 7.43 0.08
C LEU A 20 1.28 7.59 -0.69
N TRP A 21 0.36 6.66 -0.49
CA TRP A 21 -0.97 6.67 -1.09
C TRP A 21 -2.01 6.26 -0.06
N VAL A 22 -3.06 7.07 0.10
CA VAL A 22 -4.18 6.77 1.00
C VAL A 22 -5.45 6.75 0.17
N GLU A 23 -6.24 5.68 0.25
CA GLU A 23 -7.48 5.49 -0.48
C GLU A 23 -8.62 5.10 0.46
N ASN A 24 -9.80 5.69 0.25
CA ASN A 24 -11.00 5.36 1.00
C ASN A 24 -11.81 4.30 0.24
N GLU A 25 -11.93 3.11 0.82
CA GLU A 25 -12.64 1.96 0.21
C GLU A 25 -14.05 1.77 0.82
N SER A 26 -14.52 2.70 1.66
CA SER A 26 -15.86 2.71 2.27
C SER A 26 -17.00 2.54 1.25
N HIS A 27 -16.82 3.05 0.02
CA HIS A 27 -17.86 3.07 -1.03
C HIS A 27 -18.23 1.69 -1.61
N MET A 28 -17.45 0.64 -1.37
CA MET A 28 -17.66 -0.68 -2.00
C MET A 28 -18.51 -1.64 -1.16
N HIS A 29 -18.79 -1.31 0.10
CA HIS A 29 -19.58 -2.17 0.98
C HIS A 29 -20.94 -1.53 1.24
N SER A 30 -22.01 -2.34 1.31
CA SER A 30 -23.36 -1.91 1.71
C SER A 30 -23.41 -1.55 3.19
N VAL A 31 -22.59 -0.58 3.60
CA VAL A 31 -22.62 0.09 4.89
C VAL A 31 -23.51 1.32 4.77
N PRO A 32 -24.17 1.76 5.87
CA PRO A 32 -25.01 2.95 5.83
C PRO A 32 -24.24 4.17 5.29
N PRO A 33 -24.92 5.05 4.52
CA PRO A 33 -24.30 6.27 3.98
C PRO A 33 -23.69 7.06 5.14
N ASN A 34 -22.38 7.37 5.06
CA ASN A 34 -21.49 7.96 6.08
C ASN A 34 -20.59 7.02 6.90
N SER A 35 -20.52 5.72 6.63
CA SER A 35 -19.55 4.86 7.32
C SER A 35 -18.18 4.87 6.63
N GLU A 36 -17.39 5.92 6.86
CA GLU A 36 -15.94 6.00 6.56
C GLU A 36 -15.15 5.01 7.43
N THR A 37 -15.39 3.71 7.23
CA THR A 37 -14.96 2.65 8.14
C THR A 37 -13.74 1.89 7.64
N HIS A 38 -13.50 1.90 6.33
CA HIS A 38 -12.42 1.16 5.68
C HIS A 38 -11.53 2.10 4.87
N PHE A 39 -10.24 2.13 5.23
CA PHE A 39 -9.22 2.88 4.53
C PHE A 39 -8.06 1.97 4.16
N LYS A 40 -7.44 2.24 3.02
CA LYS A 40 -6.22 1.56 2.56
C LYS A 40 -5.09 2.57 2.47
N VAL A 41 -3.95 2.21 3.05
CA VAL A 41 -2.74 3.01 3.06
C VAL A 41 -1.63 2.17 2.44
N THR A 42 -1.06 2.67 1.35
CA THR A 42 0.17 2.13 0.77
C THR A 42 1.30 3.10 1.08
N LEU A 43 2.34 2.64 1.77
CA LEU A 43 3.51 3.44 2.11
C LEU A 43 4.77 2.65 1.79
N VAL A 44 5.67 3.28 1.04
CA VAL A 44 6.99 2.75 0.73
C VAL A 44 8.00 3.56 1.52
N SER A 45 8.76 2.91 2.40
CA SER A 45 9.83 3.57 3.16
C SER A 45 11.00 2.62 3.43
N PRO A 46 12.25 3.08 3.29
CA PRO A 46 13.44 2.29 3.66
C PRO A 46 13.49 1.98 5.15
N GLU A 47 12.79 2.75 6.00
CA GLU A 47 12.75 2.51 7.45
C GLU A 47 12.14 1.15 7.80
N PHE A 48 11.36 0.56 6.90
CA PHE A 48 10.76 -0.75 7.07
C PHE A 48 11.73 -1.91 6.81
N GLU A 49 12.90 -1.64 6.22
CA GLU A 49 13.94 -2.63 5.96
C GLU A 49 14.42 -3.25 7.28
N GLY A 50 14.49 -4.58 7.32
CA GLY A 50 14.82 -5.31 8.55
C GLY A 50 13.76 -5.28 9.67
N GLN A 51 12.66 -4.54 9.52
CA GLN A 51 11.56 -4.53 10.49
C GLN A 51 10.52 -5.62 10.20
N MET A 52 10.06 -6.30 11.25
CA MET A 52 8.96 -7.27 11.15
C MET A 52 7.64 -6.57 10.78
N LYS A 53 6.80 -7.24 9.97
CA LYS A 53 5.47 -6.74 9.56
C LYS A 53 4.63 -6.20 10.72
N VAL A 54 4.61 -6.91 11.86
CA VAL A 54 3.86 -6.48 13.05
C VAL A 54 4.37 -5.15 13.61
N LYS A 55 5.70 -4.92 13.65
CA LYS A 55 6.29 -3.66 14.11
C LYS A 55 5.96 -2.51 13.18
N ARG A 56 6.05 -2.74 11.86
CA ARG A 56 5.66 -1.76 10.84
C ARG A 56 4.20 -1.31 11.07
N HIS A 57 3.28 -2.28 11.24
CA HIS A 57 1.87 -1.99 11.50
C HIS A 57 1.65 -1.27 12.83
N GLN A 58 2.32 -1.70 13.91
CA GLN A 58 2.23 -1.04 15.23
C GLN A 58 2.67 0.42 15.18
N ALA A 59 3.73 0.74 14.43
CA ALA A 59 4.21 2.11 14.28
C ALA A 59 3.15 3.00 13.62
N ILE A 60 2.53 2.51 12.54
CA ILE A 60 1.44 3.22 11.85
C ILE A 60 0.20 3.36 12.74
N TYR A 61 -0.22 2.28 13.41
CA TYR A 61 -1.35 2.32 14.33
C TYR A 61 -1.13 3.28 15.48
N LYS A 62 0.11 3.44 15.96
CA LYS A 62 0.44 4.43 16.99
C LYS A 62 0.26 5.86 16.51
N VAL A 63 0.67 6.15 15.27
CA VAL A 63 0.51 7.49 14.65
C VAL A 63 -0.97 7.80 14.38
N LEU A 64 -1.75 6.78 13.99
CA LEU A 64 -3.17 6.91 13.65
C LEU A 64 -4.11 6.54 14.81
N ALA A 65 -3.58 6.34 16.03
CA ALA A 65 -4.35 5.85 17.17
C ALA A 65 -5.54 6.77 17.51
N GLU A 66 -5.35 8.08 17.34
CA GLU A 66 -6.40 9.09 17.56
C GLU A 66 -7.54 8.97 16.55
N GLU A 67 -7.23 8.65 15.28
CA GLU A 67 -8.24 8.50 14.23
C GLU A 67 -8.98 7.14 14.36
N LEU A 68 -8.26 6.10 14.78
CA LEU A 68 -8.79 4.78 15.10
C LEU A 68 -9.70 4.76 16.32
N ALA A 69 -9.47 5.66 17.28
CA ALA A 69 -10.35 5.84 18.42
C ALA A 69 -11.66 6.56 18.05
N GLY A 70 -11.73 7.15 16.86
CA GLY A 70 -12.87 7.91 16.36
C GLY A 70 -13.61 7.20 15.23
N PRO A 71 -13.63 7.76 14.01
CA PRO A 71 -14.49 7.28 12.93
C PRO A 71 -13.96 6.02 12.21
N VAL A 72 -12.67 5.70 12.33
CA VAL A 72 -12.04 4.65 11.54
C VAL A 72 -12.18 3.27 12.21
N HIS A 73 -12.87 2.34 11.56
CA HIS A 73 -13.06 0.97 12.07
C HIS A 73 -11.92 0.02 11.67
N ALA A 74 -11.42 0.13 10.44
CA ALA A 74 -10.37 -0.73 9.91
C ALA A 74 -9.47 0.00 8.90
N LEU A 75 -8.17 -0.25 9.00
CA LEU A 75 -7.15 0.25 8.08
C LEU A 75 -6.38 -0.94 7.48
N ALA A 76 -6.42 -1.05 6.15
CA ALA A 76 -5.55 -1.92 5.38
C ALA A 76 -4.21 -1.22 5.16
N LEU A 77 -3.15 -1.77 5.75
CA LEU A 77 -1.79 -1.23 5.65
C LEU A 77 -0.96 -2.08 4.70
N HIS A 78 -0.49 -1.47 3.62
CA HIS A 78 0.43 -2.06 2.65
C HIS A 78 1.77 -1.33 2.75
N LEU A 79 2.65 -1.89 3.56
CA LEU A 79 3.94 -1.29 3.91
C LEU A 79 5.05 -2.05 3.20
N TYR A 80 5.70 -1.39 2.25
CA TYR A 80 6.77 -1.96 1.44
C TYR A 80 8.09 -1.24 1.70
N THR A 81 9.19 -1.96 1.56
CA THR A 81 10.51 -1.35 1.39
C THR A 81 10.69 -0.88 -0.06
N PRO A 82 11.61 0.05 -0.35
CA PRO A 82 11.93 0.45 -1.72
C PRO A 82 12.36 -0.74 -2.57
N GLU A 83 13.09 -1.70 -1.99
CA GLU A 83 13.50 -2.94 -2.64
C GLU A 83 12.30 -3.86 -2.94
N GLU A 84 11.39 -4.05 -1.98
CA GLU A 84 10.15 -4.81 -2.20
C GLU A 84 9.25 -4.14 -3.24
N TRP A 85 9.20 -2.81 -3.24
CA TRP A 85 8.42 -2.03 -4.21
C TRP A 85 9.01 -2.13 -5.62
N ASP A 86 10.33 -2.05 -5.74
CA ASP A 86 11.06 -2.26 -6.99
C ASP A 86 10.83 -3.68 -7.53
N ALA A 87 10.99 -4.69 -6.66
CA ALA A 87 10.76 -6.09 -7.00
C ALA A 87 9.29 -6.39 -7.35
N ALA A 88 8.33 -5.65 -6.76
CA ALA A 88 6.92 -5.73 -7.10
C ALA A 88 6.54 -4.99 -8.41
N GLY A 89 7.52 -4.35 -9.08
CA GLY A 89 7.31 -3.64 -10.34
C GLY A 89 6.81 -2.20 -10.18
N GLN A 90 7.01 -1.59 -9.01
CA GLN A 90 6.68 -0.19 -8.69
C GLN A 90 5.21 0.18 -8.92
N ALA A 91 4.34 -0.81 -8.96
CA ALA A 91 2.90 -0.63 -9.09
C ALA A 91 2.26 -0.79 -7.72
N SER A 92 1.63 0.28 -7.21
CA SER A 92 0.61 0.10 -6.18
C SER A 92 -0.43 -0.84 -6.79
N PRO A 93 -0.77 -1.98 -6.15
CA PRO A 93 -1.77 -2.87 -6.69
C PRO A 93 -3.04 -2.05 -6.86
N ALA A 94 -3.35 -1.70 -8.11
CA ALA A 94 -4.56 -0.98 -8.45
C ALA A 94 -5.71 -1.79 -7.87
N SER A 95 -6.56 -1.13 -7.09
CA SER A 95 -7.79 -1.71 -6.54
C SER A 95 -8.43 -2.54 -7.64
N PRO A 96 -8.69 -3.85 -7.39
CA PRO A 96 -9.13 -4.74 -8.44
C PRO A 96 -10.39 -4.16 -9.08
N ASN A 97 -10.22 -3.64 -10.30
CA ASN A 97 -11.34 -3.20 -11.11
C ASN A 97 -12.19 -4.45 -11.34
N CYS A 98 -13.38 -4.43 -10.73
CA CYS A 98 -14.40 -5.41 -10.99
C CYS A 98 -14.74 -5.34 -12.49
N MET A 99 -14.38 -6.41 -13.20
CA MET A 99 -14.75 -6.78 -14.58
C MET A 99 -14.14 -5.97 -15.74
N GLY A 100 -13.29 -6.63 -16.54
CA GLY A 100 -12.82 -6.08 -17.82
C GLY A 100 -11.79 -6.91 -18.59
N GLY A 101 -11.99 -8.22 -18.70
CA GLY A 101 -11.44 -9.14 -19.73
C GLY A 101 -10.09 -8.87 -20.43
N SER A 102 -9.21 -9.87 -20.27
CA SER A 102 -8.32 -10.47 -21.30
C SER A 102 -6.87 -9.98 -21.43
N LYS A 103 -5.95 -10.95 -21.24
CA LYS A 103 -4.59 -11.11 -21.80
C LYS A 103 -3.50 -10.19 -21.20
N GLY A 104 -2.43 -10.68 -20.61
CA GLY A 104 -1.98 -12.06 -20.45
C GLY A 104 -0.59 -12.06 -19.79
N ASP A 105 -0.39 -12.99 -18.88
CA ASP A 105 0.92 -13.54 -18.56
C ASP A 105 1.14 -14.74 -19.48
N PRO A 106 2.39 -15.10 -19.88
CA PRO A 106 3.45 -15.28 -18.89
C PRO A 106 4.92 -15.12 -19.35
N ALA A 107 5.79 -15.24 -18.34
CA ALA A 107 7.06 -15.97 -18.35
C ALA A 107 8.36 -15.26 -18.76
N MET A 108 9.17 -14.97 -17.74
CA MET A 108 10.37 -15.74 -17.40
C MET A 108 11.19 -16.29 -18.60
N ALA A 109 12.38 -15.71 -18.82
CA ALA A 109 13.46 -16.40 -19.55
C ALA A 109 14.85 -15.94 -19.08
N MET A 110 15.28 -16.55 -17.97
CA MET A 110 16.66 -16.90 -17.70
C MET A 110 17.22 -17.84 -18.79
N LYS A 111 18.44 -17.57 -19.31
CA LYS A 111 19.41 -18.50 -19.97
C LYS A 111 20.55 -17.69 -20.61
N THR A 112 21.76 -17.62 -20.02
CA THR A 112 22.93 -18.50 -20.24
C THR A 112 23.40 -18.64 -21.70
N GLY A 113 24.66 -18.28 -21.97
CA GLY A 113 25.56 -19.07 -22.83
C GLY A 113 25.99 -18.52 -24.20
N GLN A 114 27.29 -18.21 -24.32
CA GLN A 114 28.29 -18.70 -25.31
C GLN A 114 28.13 -18.49 -26.84
N GLY A 115 29.28 -18.22 -27.49
CA GLY A 115 29.63 -18.61 -28.88
C GLY A 115 29.45 -17.49 -29.92
N GLU A 116 30.50 -16.86 -30.44
CA GLU A 116 31.46 -17.30 -31.47
C GLU A 116 31.07 -16.90 -32.92
N HIS A 117 32.07 -16.30 -33.57
CA HIS A 117 32.40 -16.37 -35.00
C HIS A 117 31.69 -15.45 -36.02
N SER A 118 32.42 -14.43 -36.50
CA SER A 118 32.93 -14.35 -37.88
C SER A 118 34.08 -13.36 -37.96
#